data_AF-A0A5J5SUJ5-F1
#
_entry.id   AF-A0A5J5SUJ5-F1
#
_cell.length_a   1.000
_cell.length_b   1.000
_cell.length_c   1.000
_cell.angle_alpha   90.00
_cell.angle_beta   90.00
_cell.angle_gamma   90.00
#
_symmetry.space_group_name_H-M   'P 1'
#
loop_
_entity.id
_entity.type
_entity.pdbx_description
1 polymer ?
#
loop_
_entity_poly.entity_id
_entity_poly.type
_entity_poly.pdbx_seq_one_letter_code
_entity_poly.pdbx_strand_id
1 'polypeptide(L)'
;MVFVCSCLRFLTFAFAVAQKPQKWIGEPSSDSEESFVNVKRSDFRADFVFGASTAAAQIEGSEKSKGKRPTVWDQFIRKLPDKIVDNSSLEVAIDLHNCYKV
;
A
#
# COMPACT_ATOMS: atom_id res chain seq x y z
N MET A 1 -7.86 62.20 14.72
CA MET A 1 -8.47 61.12 13.92
C MET A 1 -9.13 60.17 14.89
N VAL A 2 -10.45 60.29 15.05
CA VAL A 2 -11.26 59.54 16.01
C VAL A 2 -11.68 58.23 15.35
N PHE A 3 -11.45 57.10 16.01
CA PHE A 3 -12.27 55.90 15.81
C PHE A 3 -12.53 55.26 17.17
N VAL A 4 -13.76 55.48 17.64
CA VAL A 4 -14.46 54.73 18.67
C VAL A 4 -15.17 53.57 17.96
N CYS A 5 -15.08 52.34 18.47
CA CYS A 5 -16.16 51.34 18.44
C CYS A 5 -15.70 50.14 19.28
N SER A 6 -15.91 50.19 20.59
CA SER A 6 -17.08 49.64 21.29
C SER A 6 -17.11 48.10 21.32
N CYS A 7 -16.97 47.62 22.56
CA CYS A 7 -17.14 46.27 23.04
C CYS A 7 -18.40 45.59 22.51
N LEU A 8 -18.30 44.29 22.17
CA LEU A 8 -19.27 43.31 22.67
C LEU A 8 -18.67 41.91 22.65
N ARG A 9 -18.54 41.32 23.85
CA ARG A 9 -18.29 39.89 24.05
C ARG A 9 -19.55 39.14 23.61
N PHE A 10 -19.43 38.22 22.66
CA PHE A 10 -20.45 37.22 22.40
C PHE A 10 -19.90 35.82 22.66
N LEU A 11 -20.33 35.28 23.79
CA LEU A 11 -20.86 33.94 24.01
C LEU A 11 -20.33 32.81 23.09
N THR A 12 -19.65 31.88 23.75
CA THR A 12 -19.58 30.44 23.49
C THR A 12 -20.46 29.93 22.35
N PHE A 13 -19.85 29.62 21.22
CA PHE A 13 -20.30 28.54 20.36
C PHE A 13 -19.24 27.46 20.39
N ALA A 14 -19.33 26.58 21.39
CA ALA A 14 -18.80 25.24 21.22
C ALA A 14 -19.67 24.55 20.16
N PHE A 15 -19.36 24.80 18.89
CA PHE A 15 -19.78 23.90 17.82
C PHE A 15 -18.96 22.61 18.02
N ALA A 16 -19.44 21.76 18.93
CA ALA A 16 -19.21 20.35 18.80
C ALA A 16 -19.90 19.94 17.49
N VAL A 17 -19.19 20.04 16.38
CA VAL A 17 -19.54 19.30 15.17
C VAL A 17 -19.39 17.84 15.57
N ALA A 18 -20.47 17.27 16.08
CA ALA A 18 -20.63 15.83 16.17
C ALA A 18 -20.67 15.34 14.72
N GLN A 19 -19.48 15.04 14.17
CA GLN A 19 -19.39 14.28 12.94
C GLN A 19 -20.01 12.92 13.26
N LYS A 20 -21.23 12.68 12.75
CA LYS A 20 -21.75 11.32 12.70
C LYS A 20 -20.67 10.47 12.02
N PRO A 21 -20.26 9.34 12.60
CA PRO A 21 -19.28 8.49 11.97
C PRO A 21 -19.76 8.20 10.56
N GLN A 22 -18.98 8.62 9.57
CA GLN A 22 -19.24 8.27 8.19
C GLN A 22 -19.17 6.75 8.13
N LYS A 23 -20.33 6.14 7.87
CA LYS A 23 -20.45 4.72 7.54
C LYS A 23 -19.45 4.43 6.42
N TRP A 24 -18.42 3.65 6.72
CA TRP A 24 -17.48 3.19 5.70
C TRP A 24 -18.25 2.39 4.65
N ILE A 25 -17.83 2.46 3.39
CA ILE A 25 -18.48 1.82 2.22
C ILE A 25 -18.38 0.27 2.27
N GLY A 26 -18.22 -0.32 3.47
CA GLY A 26 -18.14 -1.76 3.71
C GLY A 26 -18.94 -2.22 4.93
N GLU A 27 -19.89 -1.44 5.43
CA GLU A 27 -20.84 -1.94 6.44
C GLU A 27 -21.69 -3.03 5.78
N PRO A 28 -21.69 -4.29 6.28
CA PRO A 28 -22.42 -5.37 5.64
C PRO A 28 -23.92 -5.10 5.73
N SER A 29 -24.53 -4.72 4.61
CA SER A 29 -25.97 -4.85 4.43
C SER A 29 -26.28 -6.34 4.41
N SER A 30 -27.16 -6.79 5.30
CA SER A 30 -27.47 -8.21 5.56
C SER A 30 -28.01 -8.98 4.36
N ASP A 31 -28.28 -8.33 3.23
CA ASP A 31 -28.95 -8.94 2.07
C ASP A 31 -28.15 -8.71 0.77
N SER A 32 -26.83 -8.91 0.81
CA SER A 32 -26.02 -8.98 -0.42
C SER A 32 -25.80 -10.44 -0.80
N GLU A 33 -26.65 -10.95 -1.69
CA GLU A 33 -26.38 -12.16 -2.46
C GLU A 33 -25.13 -11.89 -3.31
N GLU A 34 -23.96 -12.27 -2.81
CA GLU A 34 -22.69 -12.27 -3.54
C GLU A 34 -22.82 -13.23 -4.75
N SER A 35 -23.31 -12.71 -5.88
CA SER A 35 -23.42 -13.49 -7.10
C SER A 35 -22.01 -13.73 -7.67
N PHE A 36 -21.49 -14.93 -7.50
CA PHE A 36 -20.17 -15.29 -8.03
C PHE A 36 -20.21 -15.35 -9.56
N VAL A 37 -19.47 -14.46 -10.22
CA VAL A 37 -19.31 -14.47 -11.69
C VAL A 37 -18.28 -15.52 -12.08
N ASN A 38 -18.69 -16.52 -12.83
CA ASN A 38 -17.79 -17.56 -13.35
C ASN A 38 -17.05 -17.07 -14.60
N VAL A 39 -15.88 -16.46 -14.41
CA VAL A 39 -15.04 -15.93 -15.50
C VAL A 39 -14.16 -17.04 -16.09
N LYS A 40 -14.19 -17.16 -17.43
CA LYS A 40 -13.43 -18.18 -18.20
C LYS A 40 -12.47 -17.51 -19.20
N ARG A 41 -11.44 -18.24 -19.64
CA ARG A 41 -10.51 -17.75 -20.69
C ARG A 41 -11.23 -17.40 -22.00
N SER A 42 -12.34 -18.09 -22.30
CA SER A 42 -13.18 -17.87 -23.49
C SER A 42 -13.85 -16.49 -23.52
N ASP A 43 -13.94 -15.82 -22.38
CA ASP A 43 -14.59 -14.51 -22.27
C ASP A 43 -13.69 -13.38 -22.80
N PHE A 44 -12.42 -13.69 -23.08
CA PHE A 44 -11.42 -12.78 -23.63
C PHE A 44 -11.05 -13.21 -25.05
N ARG A 45 -10.64 -12.27 -25.90
CA ARG A 45 -10.17 -12.58 -27.27
C ARG A 45 -9.07 -13.65 -27.27
N ALA A 46 -9.00 -14.42 -28.36
CA ALA A 46 -8.02 -15.50 -28.48
C ALA A 46 -6.55 -15.02 -28.35
N ASP A 47 -6.27 -13.78 -28.77
CA ASP A 47 -4.96 -13.13 -28.73
C ASP A 47 -4.68 -12.38 -27.41
N PHE A 48 -5.60 -12.40 -26.45
CA PHE A 48 -5.39 -11.76 -25.15
C PHE A 48 -4.30 -12.49 -24.34
N VAL A 49 -3.32 -11.73 -23.83
CA VAL A 49 -2.21 -12.26 -23.04
C VAL A 49 -2.46 -12.00 -21.56
N PHE A 50 -2.48 -13.08 -20.78
CA PHE A 50 -2.40 -13.01 -19.32
C PHE A 50 -0.95 -13.18 -18.90
N GLY A 51 -0.51 -12.41 -17.92
CA GLY A 51 0.83 -12.50 -17.38
C GLY A 51 0.87 -12.10 -15.92
N ALA A 52 2.04 -12.29 -15.31
CA ALA A 52 2.37 -11.82 -13.98
C ALA A 52 3.65 -10.99 -14.06
N SER A 53 3.80 -10.04 -13.14
CA SER A 53 4.97 -9.17 -13.06
C SER A 53 5.56 -9.20 -11.67
N THR A 54 6.87 -9.08 -11.59
CA THR A 54 7.65 -9.08 -10.34
C THR A 54 8.77 -8.04 -10.44
N ALA A 55 9.37 -7.65 -9.30
CA ALA A 55 10.56 -6.80 -9.28
C ALA A 55 11.76 -7.55 -8.69
N ALA A 56 12.95 -7.30 -9.25
CA ALA A 56 14.21 -7.96 -8.86
C ALA A 56 14.45 -7.97 -7.34
N ALA A 57 14.31 -6.81 -6.71
CA ALA A 57 14.44 -6.61 -5.27
C ALA A 57 13.55 -7.53 -4.43
N GLN A 58 12.34 -7.86 -4.91
CA GLN A 58 11.36 -8.66 -4.17
C GLN A 58 11.60 -10.16 -4.30
N ILE A 59 12.32 -10.61 -5.33
CA ILE A 59 12.34 -12.03 -5.70
C ILE A 59 13.73 -12.64 -5.84
N GLU A 60 14.73 -11.87 -6.29
CA GLU A 60 16.03 -12.44 -6.67
C GLU A 60 16.91 -12.74 -5.46
N GLY A 61 16.85 -11.89 -4.45
CA GLY A 61 17.86 -11.83 -3.38
C GLY A 61 19.04 -10.92 -3.76
N SER A 62 19.85 -10.57 -2.75
CA SER A 62 21.00 -9.66 -2.85
C SER A 62 22.31 -10.35 -2.49
N GLU A 63 22.53 -11.54 -3.06
CA GLU A 63 23.71 -12.35 -2.80
C GLU A 63 25.00 -11.65 -3.27
N LYS A 64 25.88 -11.30 -2.33
CA LYS A 64 27.16 -10.63 -2.65
C LYS A 64 28.16 -11.56 -3.32
N SER A 65 28.08 -12.87 -3.05
CA SER A 65 29.02 -13.90 -3.53
C SER A 65 29.11 -13.95 -5.05
N LYS A 66 28.02 -13.56 -5.74
CA LYS A 66 27.90 -13.54 -7.21
C LYS A 66 28.22 -12.19 -7.84
N GLY A 67 28.81 -11.26 -7.08
CA GLY A 67 29.29 -9.97 -7.59
C GLY A 67 28.19 -8.90 -7.78
N LYS A 68 26.98 -9.12 -7.27
CA LYS A 68 25.92 -8.11 -7.28
C LYS A 68 26.34 -6.90 -6.42
N ARG A 69 26.25 -5.70 -7.00
CA ARG A 69 26.49 -4.44 -6.27
C ARG A 69 25.27 -4.06 -5.42
N PRO A 70 25.48 -3.44 -4.25
CA PRO A 70 24.37 -2.96 -3.42
C PRO A 70 23.50 -1.93 -4.17
N THR A 71 22.19 -2.09 -4.05
CA THR A 71 21.17 -1.19 -4.57
C THR A 71 20.74 -0.16 -3.52
N VAL A 72 19.93 0.82 -3.92
CA VAL A 72 19.32 1.79 -2.98
C VAL A 72 18.46 1.07 -1.94
N TRP A 73 17.74 0.00 -2.32
CA TRP A 73 16.93 -0.79 -1.39
C TRP A 73 17.79 -1.52 -0.35
N ASP A 74 18.94 -2.07 -0.77
CA ASP A 74 19.88 -2.70 0.17
C ASP A 74 20.41 -1.68 1.18
N GLN A 75 20.68 -0.45 0.74
CA GLN A 75 21.13 0.61 1.63
C GLN A 75 20.03 1.13 2.56
N PHE A 76 18.80 1.26 2.04
CA PHE A 76 17.65 1.72 2.81
C PHE A 76 17.39 0.79 4.00
N ILE A 77 17.27 -0.52 3.75
CA ILE A 77 16.98 -1.51 4.79
C ILE A 77 18.11 -1.58 5.82
N ARG A 78 19.37 -1.52 5.36
CA ARG A 78 20.53 -1.53 6.27
C ARG A 78 20.60 -0.28 7.15
N LYS A 79 20.24 0.88 6.64
CA LYS A 79 20.31 2.15 7.39
C LYS A 79 19.09 2.38 8.28
N LEU A 80 17.93 1.82 7.90
CA LEU A 80 16.64 2.08 8.53
C LEU A 80 15.87 0.77 8.74
N PRO A 81 16.39 -0.18 9.54
CA PRO A 81 15.74 -1.47 9.75
C PRO A 81 14.34 -1.31 10.33
N ASP A 82 14.15 -0.39 11.29
CA ASP A 82 12.88 -0.11 11.96
C ASP A 82 11.77 0.43 11.02
N LYS A 83 12.10 0.70 9.74
CA LYS A 83 11.12 1.05 8.70
C LYS A 83 10.52 -0.17 8.00
N ILE A 84 11.06 -1.35 8.26
CA ILE A 84 10.53 -2.63 7.80
C ILE A 84 9.78 -3.26 8.98
N VAL A 85 8.48 -3.52 8.79
CA VAL A 85 7.58 -3.94 9.88
C VAL A 85 8.08 -5.16 10.65
N ASP A 86 8.70 -6.11 9.96
CA ASP A 86 9.24 -7.35 10.50
C ASP A 86 10.77 -7.36 10.58
N ASN A 87 11.43 -6.22 10.33
CA ASN A 87 12.90 -6.11 10.24
C ASN A 87 13.54 -7.11 9.24
N SER A 88 12.81 -7.57 8.23
CA SER A 88 13.33 -8.48 7.20
C SER A 88 14.36 -7.81 6.29
N SER A 89 15.14 -8.63 5.57
CA SER A 89 16.20 -8.19 4.67
C SER A 89 15.98 -8.65 3.23
N LEU A 90 16.70 -8.03 2.31
CA LEU A 90 16.69 -8.36 0.88
C LEU A 90 17.75 -9.39 0.46
N GLU A 91 18.47 -10.00 1.41
CA GLU A 91 19.64 -10.83 1.08
C GLU A 91 19.26 -12.10 0.32
N VAL A 92 18.12 -12.73 0.65
CA VAL A 92 17.64 -13.96 0.00
C VAL A 92 16.35 -13.74 -0.80
N ALA A 93 15.40 -12.95 -0.29
CA ALA A 93 14.05 -12.84 -0.87
C ALA A 93 13.38 -14.23 -1.05
N ILE A 94 12.85 -14.57 -2.23
CA ILE A 94 12.39 -15.93 -2.56
C ILE A 94 13.44 -16.75 -3.33
N ASP A 95 14.69 -16.30 -3.33
CA ASP A 95 15.86 -16.95 -3.94
C ASP A 95 15.68 -17.29 -5.43
N LEU A 96 14.94 -16.44 -6.16
CA LEU A 96 14.69 -16.68 -7.59
C LEU A 96 15.98 -16.71 -8.38
N HIS A 97 17.01 -15.96 -7.98
CA HIS A 97 18.31 -15.94 -8.67
C HIS A 97 19.00 -17.32 -8.71
N ASN A 98 18.69 -18.21 -7.77
CA ASN A 98 19.19 -19.58 -7.74
C ASN A 98 18.17 -20.60 -8.24
N CYS A 99 16.88 -20.32 -8.04
CA CYS A 99 15.80 -21.26 -8.33
C CYS A 99 15.26 -21.17 -9.77
N TYR A 100 15.58 -20.12 -10.52
CA TYR A 100 15.13 -20.04 -11.91
C TYR A 100 15.84 -21.08 -12.77
N LYS A 101 15.07 -21.74 -13.64
CA LYS A 101 15.62 -22.71 -14.59
C LYS A 101 16.15 -21.97 -15.80
N VAL A 102 17.35 -22.35 -16.23
CA VAL A 102 17.96 -21.94 -17.50
C VAL A 102 17.65 -22.99 -18.56
#